data_AF-A0A942Z8N2-F1
#
_entry.id   AF-A0A942Z8N2-F1
#
_cell.length_a   1.000
_cell.length_b   1.000
_cell.length_c   1.000
_cell.angle_alpha   90.00
_cell.angle_beta   90.00
_cell.angle_gamma   90.00
#
_symmetry.space_group_name_H-M   'P 1'
#
loop_
_entity.id
_entity.type
_entity.pdbx_description
1 polymer ?
#
loop_
_entity_poly.entity_id
_entity_poly.type
_entity_poly.pdbx_seq_one_letter_code
_entity_poly.pdbx_strand_id
1 'polypeptide(L)'
;MIGTIVYKLTKDAPIDKIKGTPFAAHYANHGKSPFPHNAAGVPWTATFINSKDDPIADLHEDMAAEQKARATYEHLIKLSDDPGVIDALKFLREREVVHYQRFGETLRIVEEYMNMKKHY
;
A
#
# COMPACT_ATOMS: atom_id res chain seq x y z
N MET A 1 -6.62 6.52 5.21
CA MET A 1 -7.36 6.73 3.94
C MET A 1 -7.97 5.43 3.42
N ILE A 2 -7.16 4.43 3.05
CA ILE A 2 -7.65 3.15 2.48
C ILE A 2 -8.76 2.49 3.32
N GLY A 3 -8.56 2.31 4.63
CA GLY A 3 -9.59 1.70 5.49
C GLY A 3 -10.93 2.45 5.49
N THR A 4 -10.91 3.78 5.34
CA THR A 4 -12.11 4.61 5.21
C THR A 4 -12.80 4.41 3.87
N ILE A 5 -12.03 4.27 2.78
CA ILE A 5 -12.57 3.97 1.45
C ILE A 5 -13.29 2.62 1.51
N VAL A 6 -12.62 1.58 2.02
CA VAL A 6 -13.20 0.23 2.17
C VAL A 6 -14.48 0.29 3.01
N TYR A 7 -14.45 0.94 4.18
CA TYR A 7 -15.62 1.07 5.03
C TYR A 7 -16.78 1.78 4.34
N LYS A 8 -16.53 2.88 3.62
CA LYS A 8 -17.59 3.62 2.91
C LYS A 8 -18.22 2.82 1.78
N LEU A 9 -17.43 1.98 1.09
CA LEU A 9 -17.94 1.09 0.05
C LEU A 9 -18.78 -0.07 0.60
N THR A 10 -18.52 -0.52 1.82
CA THR A 10 -19.15 -1.74 2.38
C THR A 10 -20.27 -1.46 3.38
N LYS A 11 -20.25 -0.33 4.12
CA LYS A 11 -21.16 -0.07 5.25
C LYS A 11 -22.65 -0.21 4.91
N ASP A 12 -23.06 0.24 3.73
CA ASP A 12 -24.46 0.21 3.28
C ASP A 12 -24.74 -0.89 2.25
N ALA A 13 -23.75 -1.73 1.91
CA ALA A 13 -23.90 -2.77 0.89
C ALA A 13 -25.02 -3.77 1.28
N PRO A 14 -26.04 -3.98 0.43
CA PRO A 14 -27.07 -4.98 0.68
C PRO A 14 -26.49 -6.40 0.65
N ILE A 15 -26.92 -7.27 1.58
CA ILE A 15 -26.35 -8.63 1.73
C ILE A 15 -26.60 -9.47 0.48
N ASP A 16 -27.75 -9.31 -0.17
CA ASP A 16 -28.09 -9.97 -1.44
C ASP A 16 -27.11 -9.64 -2.57
N LYS A 17 -26.53 -8.43 -2.56
CA LYS A 17 -25.48 -8.01 -3.50
C LYS A 17 -24.09 -8.51 -3.13
N ILE A 18 -23.86 -8.90 -1.89
CA ILE A 18 -22.60 -9.49 -1.43
C ILE A 18 -22.54 -10.99 -1.77
N LYS A 19 -23.67 -11.70 -1.68
CA LYS A 19 -23.76 -13.14 -1.97
C LYS A 19 -23.23 -13.45 -3.36
N GLY A 20 -22.35 -14.45 -3.46
CA GLY A 20 -21.75 -14.89 -4.73
C GLY A 20 -20.60 -14.01 -5.23
N THR A 21 -20.25 -12.92 -4.54
CA THR A 21 -19.06 -12.10 -4.86
C THR A 21 -17.81 -12.62 -4.14
N PRO A 22 -16.59 -12.26 -4.60
CA PRO A 22 -15.36 -12.51 -3.84
C PRO A 22 -15.36 -11.90 -2.42
N PHE A 23 -16.18 -10.88 -2.15
CA PHE A 23 -16.29 -10.25 -0.84
C PHE A 23 -17.13 -11.07 0.16
N ALA A 24 -17.90 -12.06 -0.29
CA ALA A 24 -18.76 -12.87 0.58
C ALA A 24 -18.00 -13.58 1.71
N ALA A 25 -16.79 -14.07 1.42
CA ALA A 25 -15.94 -14.73 2.40
C ALA A 25 -15.48 -13.76 3.50
N HIS A 26 -15.11 -12.53 3.12
CA HIS A 26 -14.79 -11.48 4.09
C HIS A 26 -16.02 -11.15 4.96
N TYR A 27 -17.19 -11.00 4.34
CA TYR A 27 -18.42 -10.71 5.06
C TYR A 27 -18.79 -11.79 6.08
N ALA A 28 -18.60 -13.07 5.76
CA ALA A 28 -18.87 -14.16 6.69
C ALA A 28 -18.00 -14.10 7.96
N ASN A 29 -16.74 -13.66 7.84
CA ASN A 29 -15.81 -13.61 8.97
C ASN A 29 -15.83 -12.27 9.73
N HIS A 30 -16.01 -11.16 9.02
CA HIS A 30 -15.79 -9.80 9.57
C HIS A 30 -16.99 -8.86 9.38
N GLY A 31 -18.06 -9.34 8.74
CA GLY A 31 -19.18 -8.50 8.35
C GLY A 31 -18.74 -7.39 7.39
N LYS A 32 -19.05 -6.15 7.74
CA LYS A 32 -18.67 -4.96 6.95
C LYS A 32 -17.48 -4.20 7.56
N SER A 33 -16.95 -4.68 8.67
CA SER A 33 -15.84 -4.05 9.38
C SER A 33 -14.54 -4.23 8.60
N PRO A 34 -13.70 -3.17 8.48
CA PRO A 34 -12.38 -3.33 7.92
C PRO A 34 -11.55 -4.34 8.71
N PHE A 35 -10.96 -5.30 8.00
CA PHE A 35 -9.96 -6.23 8.54
C PHE A 35 -8.72 -6.18 7.64
N PRO A 36 -7.49 -6.18 8.18
CA PRO A 36 -6.28 -6.09 7.38
C PRO A 36 -5.91 -7.45 6.79
N HIS A 37 -6.41 -7.73 5.59
CA HIS A 37 -6.04 -8.89 4.78
C HIS A 37 -5.99 -8.48 3.30
N ASN A 38 -5.24 -9.23 2.49
CA ASN A 38 -5.13 -8.93 1.06
C ASN A 38 -6.38 -9.39 0.28
N ALA A 39 -6.44 -9.10 -1.02
CA ALA A 39 -7.59 -9.47 -1.86
C ALA A 39 -7.87 -10.98 -1.93
N ALA A 40 -6.91 -11.83 -1.54
CA ALA A 40 -7.03 -13.29 -1.50
C ALA A 40 -7.39 -13.84 -0.11
N GLY A 41 -7.64 -13.01 0.90
CA GLY A 41 -7.99 -13.47 2.25
C GLY A 41 -6.82 -13.66 3.20
N VAL A 42 -5.57 -13.39 2.79
CA VAL A 42 -4.39 -13.62 3.63
C VAL A 42 -4.23 -12.46 4.62
N PRO A 43 -4.26 -12.71 5.94
CA PRO A 43 -4.08 -11.66 6.94
C PRO A 43 -2.75 -10.96 6.78
N TRP A 44 -2.72 -9.66 7.07
CA TRP A 44 -1.48 -8.94 7.22
C TRP A 44 -0.70 -9.51 8.41
N THR A 45 0.61 -9.71 8.23
CA THR A 45 1.51 -10.17 9.30
C THR A 45 2.81 -9.39 9.25
N ALA A 46 3.63 -9.52 10.30
CA ALA A 46 4.94 -8.89 10.37
C ALA A 46 5.91 -9.34 9.27
N THR A 47 5.64 -10.43 8.54
CA THR A 47 6.51 -10.92 7.45
C THR A 47 6.55 -9.98 6.24
N PHE A 48 5.68 -8.97 6.19
CA PHE A 48 5.69 -7.93 5.15
C PHE A 48 6.59 -6.75 5.50
N ILE A 49 7.18 -6.72 6.71
CA ILE A 49 8.14 -5.70 7.13
C ILE A 49 9.53 -6.27 6.90
N ASN A 50 10.35 -5.52 6.17
CA ASN A 50 11.77 -5.77 6.11
C ASN A 50 12.51 -4.69 6.91
N SER A 51 13.56 -5.11 7.61
CA SER A 51 14.45 -4.24 8.39
C SER A 51 15.75 -5.00 8.63
N LYS A 52 16.87 -4.44 8.18
CA LYS A 52 18.15 -5.17 8.07
C LYS A 52 19.33 -4.54 8.81
N ASP A 53 19.13 -3.40 9.50
CA ASP A 53 20.22 -2.60 10.12
C ASP A 53 21.28 -2.13 9.11
N ASP A 54 20.98 -2.28 7.82
CA ASP A 54 21.76 -1.79 6.69
C ASP A 54 20.91 -0.73 5.99
N PRO A 55 21.24 0.57 6.14
CA PRO A 55 20.41 1.64 5.60
C PRO A 55 20.37 1.64 4.07
N ILE A 56 21.37 1.09 3.37
CA ILE A 56 21.33 0.97 1.90
C ILE A 56 20.31 -0.10 1.50
N ALA A 57 20.35 -1.27 2.16
CA ALA A 57 19.39 -2.34 1.91
C ALA A 57 17.96 -1.89 2.23
N ASP A 58 17.75 -1.27 3.39
CA ASP A 58 16.44 -0.79 3.83
C ASP A 58 15.86 0.25 2.84
N LEU A 59 16.67 1.21 2.35
CA LEU A 59 16.22 2.21 1.38
C LEU A 59 15.86 1.61 0.01
N HIS A 60 16.58 0.57 -0.44
CA HIS A 60 16.19 -0.14 -1.65
C HIS A 60 14.87 -0.88 -1.50
N GLU A 61 14.61 -1.47 -0.32
CA GLU A 61 13.35 -2.14 -0.03
C GLU A 61 12.19 -1.14 0.03
N ASP A 62 12.40 0.03 0.64
CA ASP A 62 11.42 1.12 0.67
C ASP A 62 11.06 1.59 -0.74
N MET A 63 12.07 1.88 -1.59
CA MET A 63 11.84 2.25 -2.99
C MET A 63 11.05 1.18 -3.75
N ALA A 64 11.37 -0.10 -3.54
CA ALA A 64 10.65 -1.20 -4.18
C ALA A 64 9.21 -1.32 -3.67
N ALA A 65 8.97 -1.08 -2.38
CA ALA A 65 7.64 -1.08 -1.79
C ALA A 65 6.75 0.03 -2.40
N GLU A 66 7.30 1.24 -2.54
CA GLU A 66 6.58 2.39 -3.14
C GLU A 66 6.20 2.13 -4.61
N GLN A 67 7.08 1.51 -5.40
CA GLN A 67 6.75 1.14 -6.79
C GLN A 67 5.64 0.09 -6.88
N LYS A 68 5.63 -0.89 -5.97
CA LYS A 68 4.58 -1.93 -5.90
C LYS A 68 3.24 -1.32 -5.47
N ALA A 69 3.25 -0.40 -4.51
CA ALA A 69 2.08 0.35 -4.08
C ALA A 69 1.50 1.20 -5.23
N ARG A 70 2.35 1.99 -5.91
CA ARG A 70 1.99 2.77 -7.10
C ARG A 70 1.32 1.91 -8.17
N ALA A 71 1.92 0.76 -8.52
CA ALA A 71 1.39 -0.15 -9.53
C ALA A 71 0.01 -0.72 -9.11
N THR A 72 -0.13 -1.07 -7.83
CA THR A 72 -1.41 -1.54 -7.28
C THR A 72 -2.49 -0.48 -7.41
N TYR A 73 -2.21 0.78 -7.05
CA TYR A 73 -3.16 1.87 -7.23
C TYR A 73 -3.51 2.12 -8.70
N GLU A 74 -2.58 1.98 -9.63
CA GLU A 74 -2.89 2.08 -11.07
C GLU A 74 -3.86 1.00 -11.54
N HIS A 75 -3.73 -0.23 -11.04
CA HIS A 75 -4.70 -1.28 -11.34
C HIS A 75 -6.08 -0.97 -10.73
N LEU A 76 -6.12 -0.50 -9.48
CA LEU A 76 -7.38 -0.13 -8.82
C LEU A 76 -8.09 1.05 -9.50
N ILE A 77 -7.34 2.06 -9.95
CA ILE A 77 -7.88 3.20 -10.71
C ILE A 77 -8.52 2.72 -12.02
N LYS A 78 -7.93 1.73 -12.70
CA LYS A 78 -8.50 1.14 -13.93
C LYS A 78 -9.72 0.26 -13.67
N LEU A 79 -9.83 -0.32 -12.47
CA LEU A 79 -10.93 -1.22 -12.10
C LEU A 79 -12.15 -0.47 -11.53
N SER A 80 -11.95 0.72 -10.98
CA SER A 80 -13.01 1.50 -10.34
C SER A 80 -13.75 2.38 -11.34
N ASP A 81 -15.05 2.55 -11.14
CA ASP A 81 -15.91 3.53 -11.81
C ASP A 81 -16.33 4.68 -10.87
N ASP A 82 -16.19 4.52 -9.55
CA ASP A 82 -16.49 5.55 -8.55
C ASP A 82 -15.48 6.72 -8.60
N PRO A 83 -15.91 7.96 -8.90
CA PRO A 83 -15.01 9.11 -9.00
C PRO A 83 -14.30 9.47 -7.69
N GLY A 84 -14.95 9.28 -6.53
CA GLY A 84 -14.37 9.57 -5.23
C GLY A 84 -13.29 8.57 -4.82
N VAL A 85 -13.47 7.30 -5.18
CA VAL A 85 -12.43 6.27 -5.05
C VAL A 85 -11.24 6.60 -5.96
N ILE A 86 -11.50 6.91 -7.23
CA ILE A 86 -10.46 7.25 -8.21
C ILE A 86 -9.64 8.46 -7.75
N ASP A 87 -10.29 9.53 -7.27
CA ASP A 87 -9.61 10.73 -6.79
C ASP A 87 -8.68 10.42 -5.59
N ALA A 88 -9.20 9.70 -4.60
CA ALA A 88 -8.41 9.29 -3.44
C ALA A 88 -7.21 8.40 -3.84
N LEU A 89 -7.39 7.48 -4.80
CA LEU A 89 -6.31 6.63 -5.29
C LEU A 89 -5.29 7.40 -6.13
N LYS A 90 -5.69 8.41 -6.92
CA LYS A 90 -4.77 9.29 -7.65
C LYS A 90 -3.87 10.05 -6.69
N PHE A 91 -4.44 10.62 -5.63
CA PHE A 91 -3.67 11.29 -4.59
C PHE A 91 -2.64 10.35 -3.94
N LEU A 92 -3.05 9.12 -3.56
CA LEU A 92 -2.13 8.14 -2.99
C LEU A 92 -1.05 7.72 -3.99
N ARG A 93 -1.40 7.49 -5.25
CA ARG A 93 -0.43 7.17 -6.32
C ARG A 93 0.61 8.25 -6.51
N GLU A 94 0.21 9.53 -6.53
CA GLU A 94 1.15 10.65 -6.66
C GLU A 94 2.11 10.71 -5.48
N ARG A 95 1.63 10.41 -4.27
CA ARG A 95 2.49 10.32 -3.10
C ARG A 95 3.52 9.21 -3.18
N GLU A 96 3.20 8.04 -3.71
CA GLU A 96 4.21 6.97 -3.84
C GLU A 96 5.32 7.35 -4.84
N VAL A 97 5.01 8.18 -5.83
CA VAL A 97 6.05 8.77 -6.72
C VAL A 97 6.96 9.70 -5.92
N VAL A 98 6.39 10.54 -5.06
CA VAL A 98 7.17 11.43 -4.18
C VAL A 98 8.00 10.64 -3.17
N HIS A 99 7.42 9.64 -2.50
CA HIS A 99 8.15 8.79 -1.55
C HIS A 99 9.31 8.08 -2.24
N TYR A 100 9.08 7.45 -3.40
CA TYR A 100 10.13 6.81 -4.20
C TYR A 100 11.29 7.77 -4.51
N GLN A 101 10.97 9.00 -4.94
CA GLN A 101 11.99 10.01 -5.24
C GLN A 101 12.77 10.42 -3.99
N ARG A 102 12.10 10.58 -2.84
CA ARG A 102 12.76 10.97 -1.58
C ARG A 102 13.64 9.86 -1.03
N PHE A 103 13.19 8.60 -1.07
CA PHE A 103 14.05 7.48 -0.70
C PHE A 103 15.27 7.36 -1.62
N GLY A 104 15.11 7.56 -2.93
CA GLY A 104 16.24 7.59 -3.86
C GLY A 104 17.23 8.74 -3.60
N GLU A 105 16.74 9.92 -3.24
CA GLU A 105 17.58 11.05 -2.82
C GLU A 105 18.35 10.73 -1.54
N THR A 106 17.67 10.14 -0.54
CA THR A 106 18.29 9.71 0.72
C THR A 106 19.33 8.62 0.49
N LEU A 107 19.06 7.64 -0.38
CA LEU A 107 20.00 6.57 -0.73
C LEU A 107 21.32 7.15 -1.22
N ARG A 108 21.26 8.09 -2.17
CA ARG A 108 22.46 8.77 -2.67
C ARG A 108 23.25 9.46 -1.56
N ILE A 109 22.57 10.19 -0.68
CA ILE A 109 23.22 10.89 0.44
C ILE A 109 23.88 9.91 1.41
N VAL A 110 23.23 8.79 1.72
CA VAL A 110 23.74 7.74 2.60
C VAL A 110 24.97 7.07 1.99
N GLU A 111 24.91 6.71 0.71
CA GLU A 111 26.05 6.13 -0.01
C GLU A 111 27.24 7.10 -0.06
N GLU A 112 27.00 8.38 -0.34
CA GLU A 112 28.04 9.42 -0.31
C GLU A 112 28.67 9.52 1.09
N TYR A 113 27.85 9.56 2.16
CA TYR A 113 28.32 9.63 3.55
C TYR A 113 29.15 8.39 3.95
N MET A 114 28.69 7.20 3.59
CA MET A 114 29.38 5.95 3.92
C MET A 114 30.72 5.80 3.17
N ASN A 115 30.82 6.37 1.98
CA ASN A 115 32.05 6.36 1.18
C ASN A 115 33.06 7.48 1.55
N MET A 116 32.69 8.42 2.43
CA MET A 116 33.64 9.44 2.89
C MET A 116 34.75 8.81 3.74
N LYS A 117 36.01 9.22 3.50
CA LYS A 117 37.13 8.85 4.38
C LYS A 117 36.87 9.40 5.78
N LYS A 118 36.73 8.49 6.75
CA LYS A 118 36.70 8.85 8.18
C LYS A 118 38.14 9.18 8.59
N HIS A 119 38.43 10.47 8.76
CA HIS A 119 39.66 10.90 9.43
C HIS A 119 39.48 10.66 10.94
N TYR A 120 40.32 9.82 11.54
CA TYR A 120 40.37 9.53 12.97
C TYR A 120 41.66 10.11 13.56
#